data_AF-A0A6A6DMH0-F1
#
_entry.id   AF-A0A6A6DMH0-F1
#
_cell.length_a   1.000
_cell.length_b   1.000
_cell.length_c   1.000
_cell.angle_alpha   90.00
_cell.angle_beta   90.00
_cell.angle_gamma   90.00
#
_symmetry.space_group_name_H-M   'P 1'
#
loop_
_entity.id
_entity.type
_entity.pdbx_description
1 polymer ?
#
loop_
_entity_poly.entity_id
_entity_poly.type
_entity_poly.pdbx_seq_one_letter_code
_entity_poly.pdbx_strand_id
1 'polypeptide(L)'
;MWKRVDWIDEMIIQAGGFGDVYVTCTAEEKYESLCLVPKFRNRSSVMVHGSISRVSKGPPVVFEQEWGKATLKVYSENVLPHIYLLNIFAR
;
A
#
# COMPACT_ATOMS: atom_id res chain seq x y z
N MET A 1 21.26 -11.75 -14.18
CA MET A 1 21.31 -12.60 -12.97
C MET A 1 20.34 -12.02 -11.95
N TRP A 2 19.06 -12.41 -11.98
CA TRP A 2 17.98 -11.87 -11.13
C TRP A 2 17.48 -12.86 -10.07
N LYS A 3 18.05 -14.07 -10.05
CA LYS A 3 17.61 -15.18 -9.19
C LYS A 3 17.89 -14.97 -7.68
N ARG A 4 18.70 -13.96 -7.34
CA ARG A 4 19.11 -13.61 -5.96
C ARG A 4 18.70 -12.18 -5.60
N VAL A 5 17.66 -11.67 -6.28
CA VAL A 5 17.14 -10.32 -6.03
C VAL A 5 15.80 -10.47 -5.34
N ASP A 6 15.69 -9.79 -4.20
CA ASP A 6 14.44 -9.57 -3.50
C ASP A 6 13.93 -8.18 -3.90
N TRP A 7 12.70 -8.12 -4.41
CA TRP A 7 12.02 -6.89 -4.75
C TRP A 7 11.14 -6.51 -3.58
N ILE A 8 11.23 -5.25 -3.16
CA ILE A 8 10.46 -4.73 -2.04
C ILE A 8 9.80 -3.42 -2.45
N ASP A 9 8.60 -3.18 -1.94
CA ASP A 9 7.88 -1.93 -2.14
C ASP A 9 6.82 -1.72 -1.06
N GLU A 10 6.37 -0.48 -0.93
CA GLU A 10 5.27 -0.10 -0.04
C GLU A 10 4.02 0.26 -0.86
N MET A 11 2.85 -0.19 -0.38
CA MET A 11 1.56 0.19 -0.93
C MET A 11 0.66 0.79 0.13
N ILE A 12 -0.26 1.68 -0.28
CA ILE A 12 -1.30 2.22 0.58
C ILE A 12 -2.65 1.68 0.12
N ILE A 13 -3.34 0.98 1.01
CA ILE A 13 -4.68 0.47 0.81
C ILE A 13 -5.65 1.44 1.48
N GLN A 14 -6.57 2.00 0.70
CA GLN A 14 -7.59 2.91 1.24
C GLN A 14 -8.87 2.14 1.57
N ALA A 15 -9.33 2.24 2.82
CA ALA A 15 -10.66 1.83 3.22
C ALA A 15 -11.64 2.96 2.89
N GLY A 16 -12.29 2.85 1.72
CA GLY A 16 -13.38 3.75 1.31
C GLY A 16 -13.45 3.96 -0.19
N GLY A 17 -14.66 3.85 -0.74
CA GLY A 17 -14.94 3.92 -2.18
C GLY A 17 -14.97 2.52 -2.81
N PHE A 18 -16.09 1.82 -2.65
CA PHE A 18 -16.36 0.62 -3.44
C PHE A 18 -17.01 1.06 -4.76
N GLY A 19 -16.44 0.63 -5.88
CA GLY A 19 -17.00 0.82 -7.21
C GLY A 19 -16.25 1.82 -8.09
N ASP A 20 -16.38 1.62 -9.39
CA ASP A 20 -15.90 2.55 -10.41
C ASP A 20 -16.75 3.83 -10.38
N VAL A 21 -16.09 4.99 -10.33
CA VAL A 21 -16.76 6.29 -10.45
C VAL A 21 -16.71 6.71 -11.91
N TYR A 22 -17.80 6.49 -12.63
CA TYR A 22 -17.96 6.99 -13.99
C TYR A 22 -18.51 8.42 -13.94
N VAL A 23 -17.71 9.38 -14.38
CA VAL A 23 -18.14 10.79 -14.50
C VAL A 23 -18.52 11.03 -15.94
N THR A 24 -19.82 11.15 -16.21
CA THR A 24 -20.33 11.63 -17.50
C THR A 24 -20.77 13.07 -17.32
N CYS A 25 -19.86 14.02 -17.50
CA CYS A 25 -20.15 15.45 -17.48
C CYS A 25 -19.28 16.13 -18.53
N THR A 26 -19.90 16.87 -19.43
CA THR A 26 -19.21 17.75 -20.38
C THR A 26 -18.83 19.05 -19.67
N ALA A 27 -17.81 19.77 -20.16
CA ALA A 27 -17.31 20.97 -19.48
C ALA A 27 -18.36 22.09 -19.31
N GLU A 28 -19.43 22.05 -20.10
CA GLU A 28 -20.53 23.01 -20.10
C GLU A 28 -21.68 22.63 -19.14
N GLU A 29 -21.73 21.39 -18.66
CA GLU A 29 -22.81 20.91 -17.82
C GLU A 29 -22.65 21.33 -16.36
N LYS A 30 -23.77 21.76 -15.77
CA LYS A 30 -23.83 22.18 -14.37
C LYS A 30 -23.72 20.94 -13.47
N TYR A 31 -22.84 21.01 -12.47
CA TYR A 31 -22.73 19.95 -11.46
C TYR A 31 -24.04 19.75 -10.69
N GLU A 32 -24.61 18.56 -10.81
CA GLU A 32 -25.77 18.12 -10.04
C GLU A 32 -25.30 17.46 -8.74
N SER A 33 -25.75 17.98 -7.59
CA SER A 33 -25.27 17.55 -6.27
C SER A 33 -25.59 16.08 -5.96
N LEU A 34 -26.63 15.51 -6.57
CA LEU A 34 -27.00 14.10 -6.44
C LEU A 34 -26.04 13.15 -7.17
N CYS A 35 -25.26 13.66 -8.13
CA CYS A 35 -24.30 12.90 -8.92
C CYS A 35 -22.87 13.00 -8.36
N LEU A 36 -22.68 13.69 -7.23
CA LEU A 36 -21.37 13.87 -6.61
C LEU A 36 -21.06 12.73 -5.64
N VAL A 37 -19.93 12.06 -5.84
CA VAL A 37 -19.38 11.13 -4.85
C VAL A 37 -18.57 11.92 -3.82
N PRO A 38 -18.87 11.80 -2.51
CA PRO A 38 -18.13 12.51 -1.48
C PRO A 38 -16.64 12.16 -1.49
N LYS A 39 -15.80 13.19 -1.64
CA LYS A 39 -14.35 13.05 -1.46
C LYS A 39 -14.02 13.14 0.02
N PHE A 40 -13.99 12.01 0.71
CA PHE A 40 -13.53 11.98 2.10
C PHE A 40 -12.04 12.32 2.16
N ARG A 41 -11.70 13.44 2.82
CA ARG A 41 -10.32 13.90 3.01
C ARG A 41 -9.50 12.96 3.89
N ASN A 42 -10.17 12.20 4.77
CA ASN A 42 -9.56 11.27 5.73
C ASN A 42 -10.08 9.84 5.48
N ARG A 43 -9.79 9.27 4.31
CA ARG A 43 -10.02 7.83 4.13
C ARG A 43 -9.06 7.10 5.07
N SER A 44 -9.59 6.20 5.90
CA SER A 44 -8.75 5.29 6.66
C SER A 44 -7.88 4.53 5.67
N SER A 45 -6.56 4.59 5.83
CA SER A 45 -5.64 3.93 4.92
C SER A 45 -4.62 3.14 5.71
N VAL A 46 -4.26 1.98 5.18
CA VAL A 46 -3.25 1.12 5.75
C VAL A 46 -2.08 1.07 4.78
N MET A 47 -0.88 1.37 5.26
CA MET A 47 0.34 1.14 4.49
C MET A 47 0.81 -0.29 4.74
N VAL A 48 1.22 -0.97 3.68
CA VAL A 48 1.72 -2.35 3.74
C VAL A 48 3.03 -2.41 2.98
N HIS A 49 4.04 -3.00 3.61
CA HIS A 49 5.26 -3.39 2.94
C HIS A 49 5.14 -4.81 2.40
N GLY A 50 5.54 -4.99 1.15
CA GLY A 50 5.58 -6.28 0.49
C GLY A 50 6.99 -6.61 0.02
N SER A 51 7.29 -7.90 -0.01
CA SER A 51 8.53 -8.42 -0.58
C SER A 51 8.24 -9.63 -1.47
N ILE A 52 8.94 -9.73 -2.60
CA ILE A 52 8.84 -10.85 -3.52
C ILE A 52 10.21 -11.21 -4.07
N SER A 53 10.51 -12.50 -4.08
CA SER A 53 11.70 -13.07 -4.70
C SER A 53 11.30 -13.91 -5.91
N ARG A 54 12.28 -14.53 -6.56
CA ARG A 54 12.01 -15.51 -7.62
C ARG A 54 11.20 -16.73 -7.14
N VAL A 55 11.38 -17.13 -5.88
CA VAL A 55 10.89 -18.43 -5.36
C VAL A 55 9.66 -18.28 -4.47
N SER A 56 9.47 -17.13 -3.85
CA SER A 56 8.41 -16.93 -2.87
C SER A 56 8.06 -15.46 -2.70
N LYS A 57 6.87 -15.21 -2.13
CA LYS A 57 6.51 -13.92 -1.55
C LYS A 57 6.92 -13.93 -0.08
N GLY A 58 7.47 -12.83 0.41
CA GLY A 58 7.70 -12.64 1.83
C GLY A 58 6.41 -12.29 2.57
N PRO A 59 6.46 -12.28 3.91
CA PRO A 59 5.31 -11.87 4.71
C PRO A 59 5.00 -10.38 4.45
N PRO A 60 3.72 -10.01 4.27
CA PRO A 60 3.34 -8.61 4.26
C PRO A 60 3.51 -8.02 5.67
N VAL A 61 4.07 -6.83 5.76
CA VAL A 61 4.20 -6.10 7.03
C VAL A 61 3.25 -4.91 6.98
N VAL A 62 2.26 -4.91 7.86
CA VAL A 62 1.33 -3.78 8.02
C VAL A 62 1.99 -2.70 8.84
N PHE A 63 2.01 -1.46 8.33
CA PHE A 63 2.44 -0.30 9.11
C PHE A 63 1.32 0.11 10.05
N GLU A 64 1.46 -0.30 11.31
CA GLU A 64 0.47 0.01 12.34
C GLU A 64 0.44 1.51 12.64
N GLN A 65 -0.74 2.02 12.95
CA GLN A 65 -0.93 3.45 13.18
C GLN A 65 -0.14 3.94 14.39
N GLU A 66 0.04 3.09 15.41
CA GLU A 66 0.88 3.37 16.58
C GLU A 66 2.37 3.56 16.28
N TRP A 67 2.87 3.04 15.15
CA TRP A 67 4.27 3.23 14.75
C TRP A 67 4.53 4.65 14.23
N GLY A 68 3.47 5.39 13.90
CA GLY A 68 3.56 6.76 13.40
C GLY A 68 4.07 6.83 11.96
N LYS A 69 5.07 7.68 11.71
CA LYS A 69 5.59 7.89 10.35
C LYS A 69 6.60 6.81 9.98
N ALA A 70 6.61 6.40 8.71
CA ALA A 70 7.62 5.54 8.11
C ALA A 70 9.00 6.24 8.05
N THR A 71 9.64 6.34 9.22
CA THR A 71 11.01 6.82 9.35
C THR A 71 11.99 5.65 9.22
N LEU A 72 13.27 5.95 8.98
CA LEU A 72 14.32 4.94 8.96
C LEU A 72 14.30 4.07 10.23
N LYS A 73 14.08 4.67 11.40
CA LYS A 73 14.00 3.94 12.67
C LYS A 73 12.86 2.92 12.68
N VAL A 74 11.65 3.37 12.36
CA VAL A 74 10.46 2.50 12.32
C VAL A 74 10.66 1.36 11.32
N TYR A 75 11.22 1.68 10.15
CA TYR A 75 11.51 0.70 9.10
C TYR A 75 12.55 -0.33 9.56
N SER A 76 13.65 0.13 10.17
CA SER A 76 14.71 -0.74 10.65
C SER A 76 14.26 -1.66 11.78
N GLU A 77 13.39 -1.19 12.66
CA GLU A 77 12.92 -1.94 13.82
C GLU A 77 11.77 -2.92 13.46
N ASN A 78 10.88 -2.54 12.54
CA ASN A 78 9.64 -3.27 12.29
C ASN A 78 9.52 -3.91 10.91
N VAL A 79 10.31 -3.50 9.91
CA VAL A 79 10.20 -4.02 8.53
C VAL A 79 11.43 -4.85 8.14
N LEU A 80 12.64 -4.31 8.33
CA LEU A 80 13.89 -4.98 7.97
C LEU A 80 14.03 -6.43 8.51
N PRO A 81 13.65 -6.74 9.76
CA PRO A 81 13.77 -8.11 10.28
C PRO A 81 13.01 -9.15 9.44
N HIS A 82 11.91 -8.76 8.79
CA HIS A 82 11.09 -9.64 7.96
C HIS A 82 11.68 -9.85 6.56
N ILE A 83 12.44 -8.88 6.03
CA ILE A 83 13.14 -9.01 4.74
C ILE A 83 14.30 -9.99 4.86
N TYR A 84 15.06 -9.97 5.97
CA TYR A 84 16.17 -10.90 6.16
C TYR A 84 15.74 -12.36 6.34
N LEU A 85 14.51 -12.60 6.82
CA LEU A 85 13.96 -13.97 6.94
C LEU A 85 13.76 -14.66 5.58
N LEU A 86 13.44 -13.91 4.51
CA LEU A 86 13.37 -14.46 3.14
C LEU A 86 14.69 -15.12 2.72
N ASN A 87 15.81 -14.57 3.17
CA ASN A 87 17.15 -15.04 2.79
C ASN A 87 17.60 -16.31 3.51
N ILE A 88 16.91 -16.72 4.59
CA ILE A 88 17.21 -17.96 5.32
C ILE A 88 16.50 -19.16 4.67
N PHE A 89 15.29 -18.98 4.17
CA PHE A 89 14.50 -20.07 3.57
C PHE A 89 14.73 -20.26 2.06
N ALA A 90 15.44 -19.33 1.40
CA ALA A 90 15.74 -19.39 -0.04
C ALA A 90 17.11 -20.01 -0.38
N ARG A 91 17.83 -20.58 0.61
CA ARG A 91 19.10 -21.29 0.42
C ARG A 91 18.91 -22.80 0.33
#